data_AF-A0A139QQ95-F1
#
_entry.id   AF-A0A139QQ95-F1
#
_cell.length_a   1.000
_cell.length_b   1.000
_cell.length_c   1.000
_cell.angle_alpha   90.00
_cell.angle_beta   90.00
_cell.angle_gamma   90.00
#
_symmetry.space_group_name_H-M   'P 1'
#
loop_
_entity.id
_entity.type
_entity.pdbx_description
1 polymer ?
#
loop_
_entity_poly.entity_id
_entity_poly.type
_entity_poly.pdbx_seq_one_letter_code
_entity_poly.pdbx_strand_id
1 'polypeptide(L)'
;MIRYDLTAPLQGTELVAMYRKDFDVDVGRLYTFIPELNGFQLHYDHDVVVPATEMRADDDARFYLQVHGQNPTGRGRMADIDFQLVQRDEINWG
;
A
#
# COMPACT_ATOMS: atom_id res chain seq x y z
N MET A 1 -16.47 7.53 7.28
CA MET A 1 -15.63 6.66 8.14
C MET A 1 -14.33 6.48 7.41
N ILE A 2 -13.21 6.82 8.04
CA ILE A 2 -11.87 6.66 7.46
C ILE A 2 -11.42 5.23 7.76
N ARG A 3 -10.88 4.53 6.75
CA ARG A 3 -10.39 3.15 6.88
C ARG A 3 -8.92 3.07 7.25
N TYR A 4 -8.12 4.03 6.82
CA TYR A 4 -6.70 4.10 7.17
C TYR A 4 -6.29 5.55 7.42
N ASP A 5 -5.44 5.77 8.44
CA ASP A 5 -4.98 7.10 8.81
C ASP A 5 -3.45 7.18 8.73
N LEU A 6 -2.92 7.99 7.81
CA LEU A 6 -1.49 8.20 7.67
C LEU A 6 -0.88 8.90 8.90
N THR A 7 -1.67 9.68 9.64
CA THR A 7 -1.22 10.44 10.82
C THR A 7 -1.25 9.59 12.09
N ALA A 8 -2.05 8.52 12.11
CA ALA A 8 -2.14 7.57 13.21
C ALA A 8 -2.32 6.13 12.70
N PRO A 9 -1.29 5.54 12.06
CA PRO A 9 -1.37 4.18 11.52
C PRO A 9 -1.66 3.15 12.62
N LEU A 10 -2.63 2.29 12.39
CA LEU A 10 -2.96 1.22 13.34
C LEU A 10 -1.90 0.10 13.26
N GLN A 11 -1.44 -0.36 14.43
CA GLN A 11 -0.52 -1.50 14.50
C GLN A 11 -1.14 -2.75 13.87
N GLY A 12 -0.34 -3.48 13.08
CA GLY A 12 -0.79 -4.67 12.37
C GLY A 12 -1.57 -4.37 11.10
N THR A 13 -1.57 -3.12 10.61
CA THR A 13 -2.09 -2.76 9.29
C THR A 13 -1.10 -1.93 8.49
N GLU A 14 -0.98 -2.24 7.20
CA GLU A 14 -0.12 -1.52 6.26
C GLU A 14 -0.97 -1.00 5.10
N LEU A 15 -0.76 0.26 4.71
CA LEU A 15 -1.30 0.78 3.47
C LEU A 15 -0.30 0.52 2.35
N VAL A 16 -0.77 -0.17 1.33
CA VAL A 16 0.01 -0.56 0.16
C VAL A 16 -0.54 0.13 -1.07
N ALA A 17 0.36 0.60 -1.93
CA ALA A 17 0.05 1.17 -3.23
C ALA A 17 0.66 0.33 -4.35
N MET A 18 -0.08 0.19 -5.45
CA MET A 18 0.37 -0.45 -6.68
C MET A 18 -0.13 0.37 -7.86
N TYR A 19 0.70 0.58 -8.88
CA TYR A 19 0.25 1.26 -10.10
C TYR A 19 -0.51 0.31 -10.99
N ARG A 20 -1.51 0.83 -11.71
CA ARG A 20 -2.33 0.06 -12.65
C ARG A 20 -1.51 -0.76 -13.66
N LYS A 21 -0.41 -0.18 -14.15
CA LYS A 21 0.53 -0.83 -15.09
C LYS A 21 1.24 -2.06 -14.51
N ASP A 22 1.36 -2.12 -13.19
CA ASP A 22 2.06 -3.18 -12.47
C ASP A 22 1.15 -4.40 -12.21
N PHE A 23 -0.16 -4.30 -12.47
CA PHE A 23 -1.08 -5.44 -12.38
C PHE A 23 -0.98 -6.40 -13.57
N ASP A 24 -0.52 -5.92 -14.72
CA ASP A 24 -0.43 -6.71 -15.96
C ASP A 24 0.92 -7.45 -16.09
N VAL A 25 1.85 -7.25 -15.14
CA VAL A 25 3.17 -7.89 -15.10
C VAL A 25 3.27 -8.83 -13.89
N ASP A 26 3.86 -10.02 -14.10
CA ASP A 26 4.01 -11.11 -13.10
C ASP A 26 4.71 -10.70 -11.79
N VAL A 27 5.30 -9.50 -11.72
CA VAL A 27 6.01 -8.96 -10.56
C VAL A 27 5.54 -7.52 -10.32
N GLY A 28 4.33 -7.36 -9.78
CA GLY A 28 3.79 -6.05 -9.45
C GLY A 28 4.69 -5.31 -8.47
N ARG A 29 4.98 -4.04 -8.76
CA ARG A 29 5.73 -3.17 -7.85
C ARG A 29 4.85 -2.78 -6.69
N LEU A 30 5.19 -3.29 -5.51
CA LEU A 30 4.46 -3.05 -4.28
C LEU A 30 5.13 -1.94 -3.49
N TYR A 31 4.39 -0.89 -3.18
CA TYR A 31 4.89 0.20 -2.35
C TYR A 31 4.16 0.23 -1.02
N THR A 32 4.89 0.19 0.10
CA THR A 32 4.30 0.24 1.45
C THR A 32 4.47 1.64 2.02
N PHE A 33 3.42 2.18 2.64
CA PHE A 33 3.51 3.44 3.36
C PHE A 33 4.38 3.31 4.60
N ILE A 34 5.40 4.15 4.71
CA ILE A 34 6.33 4.23 5.84
C ILE A 34 6.13 5.57 6.54
N PRO A 35 5.53 5.59 7.75
CA PRO A 35 5.19 6.82 8.46
C PRO A 35 6.41 7.72 8.71
N GLU A 36 7.56 7.11 9.02
CA GLU A 36 8.81 7.82 9.31
C GLU A 36 9.37 8.57 8.10
N LEU A 37 9.03 8.12 6.89
CA LEU A 37 9.45 8.73 5.64
C LEU A 37 8.37 9.63 5.03
N ASN A 38 7.16 9.61 5.60
CA ASN A 38 5.96 10.24 5.02
C ASN A 38 5.78 9.88 3.53
N GLY A 39 6.03 8.62 3.19
CA GLY A 39 6.13 8.18 1.80
C GLY A 39 5.94 6.68 1.63
N PHE A 40 5.76 6.29 0.39
CA PHE A 40 5.59 4.92 -0.07
C PHE A 40 6.91 4.37 -0.57
N GLN A 41 7.47 3.40 0.15
CA GLN A 41 8.74 2.76 -0.19
C GLN A 41 8.51 1.50 -1.01
N LEU A 42 9.29 1.29 -2.07
CA LEU A 42 9.20 0.08 -2.90
C LEU A 42 9.73 -1.14 -2.13
N HIS A 43 8.94 -2.22 -2.10
CA HIS A 43 9.21 -3.41 -1.28
C HIS A 43 10.52 -4.14 -1.62
N TYR A 44 10.96 -4.09 -2.88
CA TYR A 44 12.19 -4.77 -3.33
C TYR A 44 13.36 -3.81 -3.59
N ASP A 45 13.15 -2.50 -3.43
CA ASP A 45 14.17 -1.46 -3.60
C ASP A 45 13.92 -0.34 -2.59
N HIS A 46 14.55 -0.45 -1.44
CA HIS A 46 14.32 0.47 -0.32
C HIS A 46 14.84 1.89 -0.58
N ASP A 47 15.63 2.10 -1.63
CA ASP A 47 16.10 3.44 -2.02
C ASP A 47 15.02 4.22 -2.78
N VAL A 48 13.97 3.54 -3.26
CA VAL A 48 12.86 4.16 -3.99
C VAL A 48 11.72 4.50 -3.03
N VAL A 49 11.59 5.80 -2.73
CA VAL A 49 10.51 6.35 -1.91
C VAL A 49 9.73 7.38 -2.71
N VAL A 50 8.41 7.19 -2.79
CA VAL A 50 7.48 8.12 -3.45
C VAL A 50 6.73 8.89 -2.35
N PRO A 51 6.76 10.24 -2.34
CA PRO A 51 6.03 11.03 -1.35
C PRO A 51 4.53 10.69 -1.32
N ALA A 52 3.91 10.70 -0.14
CA ALA A 52 2.48 10.41 -0.01
C ALA A 52 1.60 11.38 -0.82
N THR A 53 2.01 12.64 -0.94
CA THR A 53 1.35 13.65 -1.77
C THR A 53 1.37 13.32 -3.26
N GLU A 54 2.49 12.80 -3.76
CA GLU A 54 2.63 12.38 -5.16
C GLU A 54 1.78 11.13 -5.42
N MET A 55 1.86 10.13 -4.54
CA MET A 55 1.07 8.91 -4.66
C MET A 55 -0.45 9.20 -4.61
N ARG A 56 -0.88 10.16 -3.77
CA ARG A 56 -2.28 10.61 -3.70
C ARG A 56 -2.76 11.23 -5.01
N ALA A 57 -1.91 12.03 -5.65
CA ALA A 57 -2.23 12.77 -6.87
C ALA A 57 -2.16 11.90 -8.14
N ASP A 58 -1.56 10.72 -8.06
CA ASP A 58 -1.45 9.79 -9.17
C ASP A 58 -2.73 8.97 -9.35
N ASP A 59 -3.41 9.14 -10.48
CA ASP A 59 -4.67 8.46 -10.82
C ASP A 59 -4.50 6.95 -11.09
N ASP A 60 -3.30 6.53 -11.49
CA ASP A 60 -2.95 5.14 -11.76
C ASP A 60 -2.60 4.37 -10.48
N ALA A 61 -2.32 5.04 -9.37
CA ALA A 61 -2.14 4.39 -8.08
C ALA A 61 -3.45 3.74 -7.58
N ARG A 62 -3.34 2.54 -7.03
CA ARG A 62 -4.42 1.82 -6.34
C ARG A 62 -3.95 1.43 -4.96
N PHE A 63 -4.84 1.61 -3.98
CA PHE A 63 -4.51 1.46 -2.58
C PHE A 63 -5.17 0.23 -1.99
N TYR A 64 -4.44 -0.46 -1.13
CA TYR A 64 -4.85 -1.68 -0.50
C TYR A 64 -4.46 -1.65 0.97
N LEU A 65 -5.35 -2.11 1.82
CA LEU A 65 -5.06 -2.35 3.22
C LEU A 65 -4.60 -3.80 3.36
N GLN A 66 -3.42 -3.99 3.92
CA GLN A 66 -2.92 -5.28 4.36
C GLN A 66 -3.11 -5.40 5.86
N VAL A 67 -3.71 -6.50 6.32
CA VAL A 67 -3.88 -6.79 7.75
C VAL A 67 -2.97 -7.96 8.11
N HIS A 68 -2.02 -7.75 9.02
CA HIS A 68 -1.06 -8.78 9.41
C HIS A 68 -1.74 -9.89 10.23
N GLY A 69 -1.34 -11.14 9.98
CA GLY A 69 -1.79 -12.30 10.76
C GLY A 69 -2.93 -13.12 10.13
N GLN A 70 -3.38 -12.82 8.91
CA GLN A 70 -4.42 -13.64 8.26
C GLN A 70 -3.90 -14.86 7.44
N ASN A 71 -2.68 -14.88 6.87
CA ASN A 71 -1.96 -16.15 6.57
C ASN A 71 -0.48 -15.91 6.17
N PRO A 72 0.48 -15.90 7.10
CA PRO A 72 1.86 -15.49 6.80
C PRO A 72 2.74 -16.53 6.07
N THR A 73 2.23 -17.74 5.77
CA THR A 73 3.02 -18.83 5.18
C THR A 73 2.71 -19.14 3.71
N GLY A 74 1.75 -18.44 3.10
CA GLY A 74 1.42 -18.61 1.70
C GLY A 74 2.48 -17.98 0.79
N ARG A 75 3.32 -18.79 0.13
CA ARG A 75 3.99 -18.40 -1.13
C ARG A 75 2.97 -18.37 -2.27
N GLY A 76 1.87 -17.66 -2.08
CA GLY A 76 0.75 -17.57 -3.01
C GLY A 76 0.88 -16.34 -3.91
N ARG A 77 0.16 -16.38 -5.05
CA ARG A 77 -0.03 -15.21 -5.91
C ARG A 77 -0.68 -14.09 -5.09
N MET A 78 -0.60 -12.83 -5.53
CA MET A 78 -1.17 -11.65 -4.86
C MET A 78 -2.63 -11.82 -4.36
N ALA A 79 -3.38 -12.77 -4.92
CA ALA A 79 -4.72 -13.17 -4.49
C ALA A 79 -4.81 -13.91 -3.14
N ASP A 80 -3.71 -14.45 -2.61
CA ASP A 80 -3.63 -15.13 -1.29
C ASP A 80 -3.08 -14.22 -0.18
N ILE A 81 -2.70 -12.99 -0.51
CA ILE A 81 -2.27 -11.97 0.45
C ILE A 81 -3.50 -11.13 0.76
N ASP A 82 -3.81 -10.92 2.05
CA ASP A 82 -5.04 -10.29 2.54
C ASP A 82 -5.12 -8.77 2.25
N PHE A 83 -5.10 -8.40 0.97
CA PHE A 83 -5.24 -7.04 0.48
C PHE A 83 -6.72 -6.68 0.28
N GLN A 84 -7.19 -5.69 1.01
CA GLN A 84 -8.50 -5.10 0.79
C GLN A 84 -8.36 -3.80 0.03
N LEU A 85 -9.02 -3.67 -1.12
CA LEU A 85 -9.03 -2.40 -1.87
C LEU A 85 -9.60 -1.28 -0.98
N VAL A 86 -8.88 -0.16 -0.90
CA VAL A 86 -9.28 1.05 -0.17
C VAL A 86 -9.43 2.19 -1.16
N GLN A 87 -10.54 2.92 -1.08
CA GLN A 87 -10.72 4.10 -1.93
C GLN A 87 -9.87 5.27 -1.41
N ARG A 88 -9.41 6.16 -2.30
CA ARG A 88 -8.55 7.30 -1.92
C ARG A 88 -9.16 8.20 -0.85
N ASP A 89 -10.48 8.37 -0.87
CA ASP A 89 -11.26 9.17 0.08
C ASP A 89 -11.50 8.46 1.42
N GLU A 90 -11.23 7.16 1.50
CA GLU A 90 -11.25 6.39 2.74
C GLU A 90 -9.90 6.43 3.48
N ILE A 91 -8.91 7.16 2.96
CA ILE A 91 -7.59 7.35 3.58
C ILE A 91 -7.50 8.78 4.12
N ASN A 92 -7.15 8.92 5.40
CA ASN A 92 -6.77 10.22 5.96
C ASN A 92 -5.31 10.50 5.61
N TRP A 93 -5.09 11.42 4.69
CA TRP A 93 -3.77 11.78 4.18
C TRP A 93 -3.00 12.76 5.07
N GLY A 94 -3.61 13.28 6.14
CA GLY A 94 -3.11 14.43 6.90
C GLY A 94 -3.78 15.73 6.46
#